data_AF-A0A257I1F3-F1
#
_entry.id   AF-A0A257I1F3-F1
#
_cell.length_a   1.000
_cell.length_b   1.000
_cell.length_c   1.000
_cell.angle_alpha   90.00
_cell.angle_beta   90.00
_cell.angle_gamma   90.00
#
_symmetry.space_group_name_H-M   'P 1'
#
loop_
_entity.id
_entity.type
_entity.pdbx_description
1 polymer ?
#
loop_
_entity_poly.entity_id
_entity_poly.type
_entity_poly.pdbx_seq_one_letter_code
_entity_poly.pdbx_strand_id
1 'polypeptide(L)'
;MTYQFKTKEEATRFLSNEMQDCLLVKPVVVMTLNSAVLNQEHFTYFDYQQNGKYNASIFETNDGFELKISFSKQNLLVTAAESGDLNLFKKEMLNLQSENALAVSYVIAIQNEKTNILQFYYTNGLFSSLKLFRDPLITAVEVDKLISFQFLLRKEHTMPEELLANIFHNNSKLVLEFILNDALLKSELLQDRFQTSWAKRCLIKLDNECTRMYKSLIVK
;
A
#
# COMPACT_ATOMS: atom_id res chain seq x y z
N MET A 1 24.21 -8.08 0.40
CA MET A 1 25.45 -8.11 -0.39
C MET A 1 25.68 -6.71 -0.96
N THR A 2 26.93 -6.28 -1.06
CA THR A 2 27.30 -4.95 -1.59
C THR A 2 28.37 -5.12 -2.66
N TYR A 3 28.21 -4.44 -3.79
CA TYR A 3 29.10 -4.50 -4.94
C TYR A 3 29.48 -3.08 -5.39
N GLN A 4 30.66 -2.92 -5.96
CA GLN A 4 31.18 -1.63 -6.45
C GLN A 4 31.43 -1.71 -7.95
N PHE A 5 31.03 -0.66 -8.68
CA PHE A 5 31.14 -0.56 -10.13
C PHE A 5 31.66 0.81 -10.55
N LYS A 6 32.33 0.90 -11.70
CA LYS A 6 32.84 2.17 -12.23
C LYS A 6 31.73 2.97 -12.90
N THR A 7 30.79 2.28 -13.55
CA THR A 7 29.65 2.92 -14.20
C THR A 7 28.31 2.33 -13.75
N LYS A 8 27.25 3.13 -13.93
CA LYS A 8 25.88 2.69 -13.67
C LYS A 8 25.43 1.58 -14.62
N GLU A 9 25.86 1.59 -15.88
CA GLU A 9 25.53 0.52 -16.82
C GLU A 9 26.11 -0.82 -16.37
N GLU A 10 27.32 -0.84 -15.80
CA GLU A 10 27.93 -2.06 -15.25
C GLU A 10 27.10 -2.61 -14.09
N ALA A 11 26.72 -1.76 -13.13
CA ALA A 11 25.89 -2.14 -11.98
C ALA A 11 24.52 -2.67 -12.43
N THR A 12 23.88 -2.01 -13.39
CA THR A 12 22.56 -2.37 -13.92
C THR A 12 22.60 -3.69 -14.70
N ARG A 13 23.65 -3.90 -15.51
CA ARG A 13 23.85 -5.15 -16.26
C ARG A 13 24.13 -6.32 -15.32
N PHE A 14 24.98 -6.12 -14.31
CA PHE A 14 25.22 -7.12 -13.28
C PHE A 14 23.93 -7.51 -12.57
N LEU A 15 23.16 -6.51 -12.10
CA LEU A 15 21.88 -6.75 -11.43
C LEU A 15 20.89 -7.52 -12.32
N SER A 16 20.81 -7.17 -13.61
CA SER A 16 19.92 -7.83 -14.56
C SER A 16 20.30 -9.30 -14.80
N ASN A 17 21.61 -9.61 -14.85
CA ASN A 17 22.09 -10.98 -14.98
C ASN A 17 21.83 -11.81 -13.72
N GLU A 18 22.12 -11.26 -12.53
CA GLU A 18 21.87 -11.94 -11.26
C GLU A 18 20.38 -12.23 -11.02
N MET A 19 19.51 -11.34 -11.50
CA MET A 19 18.05 -11.41 -11.30
C MET A 19 17.29 -11.98 -12.51
N GLN A 20 17.97 -12.61 -13.47
CA GLN A 20 17.38 -13.03 -14.76
C GLN A 20 16.16 -13.97 -14.61
N ASP A 21 16.15 -14.79 -13.56
CA ASP A 21 15.07 -15.75 -13.26
C ASP A 21 14.01 -15.18 -12.30
N CYS A 22 14.17 -13.92 -11.89
CA CYS A 22 13.26 -13.23 -10.98
C CYS A 22 12.30 -12.30 -11.74
N LEU A 23 11.10 -12.10 -11.20
CA LEU A 23 10.16 -11.13 -11.75
C LEU A 23 10.49 -9.72 -11.23
N LEU A 24 10.90 -8.81 -12.11
CA LEU A 24 11.04 -7.40 -11.78
C LEU A 24 9.67 -6.76 -11.53
N VAL A 25 9.50 -6.20 -10.35
CA VAL A 25 8.35 -5.37 -9.99
C VAL A 25 8.65 -3.96 -10.43
N LYS A 26 7.84 -3.41 -11.34
CA LYS A 26 7.95 -1.97 -11.64
C LYS A 26 7.70 -1.19 -10.34
N PRO A 27 8.59 -0.26 -9.97
CA PRO A 27 8.40 0.50 -8.75
C PRO A 27 7.05 1.22 -8.82
N VAL A 28 6.17 0.92 -7.86
CA VAL A 28 5.10 1.85 -7.52
C VAL A 28 5.83 3.03 -6.88
N VAL A 29 5.80 4.19 -7.52
CA VAL A 29 6.53 5.39 -7.06
C VAL A 29 6.11 5.69 -5.61
N VAL A 30 6.95 5.32 -4.64
CA VAL A 30 6.84 5.81 -3.27
C VAL A 30 7.71 7.06 -3.21
N MET A 31 7.10 8.22 -3.43
CA MET A 31 7.76 9.51 -3.20
C MET A 31 8.10 9.62 -1.71
N THR A 32 9.30 9.21 -1.33
CA THR A 32 9.86 9.53 -0.02
C THR A 32 10.49 10.91 -0.13
N LEU A 33 9.86 11.88 0.55
CA LEU A 33 10.33 13.25 0.71
C LEU A 33 11.64 13.25 1.51
N ASN A 34 12.77 13.15 0.83
CA ASN A 34 14.05 13.66 1.32
C ASN A 34 14.91 14.07 0.12
N SER A 35 15.18 15.36 0.02
CA SER A 35 15.95 16.01 -1.05
C SER A 35 17.44 15.64 -1.10
N ALA A 36 17.88 14.67 -0.29
CA ALA A 36 19.22 14.10 -0.34
C ALA A 36 19.34 12.83 -1.23
N VAL A 37 18.22 12.34 -1.78
CA VAL A 37 18.13 11.06 -2.54
C VAL A 37 18.20 11.30 -4.06
N LEU A 38 18.97 12.30 -4.52
CA LEU A 38 18.88 12.73 -5.91
C LEU A 38 19.45 11.73 -6.94
N ASN A 39 20.30 10.77 -6.55
CA ASN A 39 20.88 9.78 -7.48
C ASN A 39 20.80 8.33 -6.94
N GLN A 40 19.61 7.89 -6.51
CA GLN A 40 19.39 6.50 -6.12
C GLN A 40 18.31 5.84 -6.98
N GLU A 41 18.62 4.68 -7.54
CA GLU A 41 17.63 3.82 -8.20
C GLU A 41 17.33 2.60 -7.33
N HIS A 42 16.04 2.26 -7.22
CA HIS A 42 15.54 1.13 -6.45
C HIS A 42 14.79 0.15 -7.34
N PHE A 43 15.11 -1.12 -7.17
CA PHE A 43 14.51 -2.23 -7.89
C PHE A 43 14.07 -3.30 -6.90
N THR A 44 12.89 -3.88 -7.12
CA THR A 44 12.40 -5.02 -6.35
C THR A 44 12.15 -6.18 -7.29
N TYR A 45 12.73 -7.33 -6.99
CA TYR A 45 12.58 -8.56 -7.76
C TYR A 45 11.96 -9.65 -6.89
N PHE A 46 10.98 -10.38 -7.42
CA PHE A 46 10.43 -11.56 -6.76
C PHE A 46 11.11 -12.83 -7.25
N ASP A 47 11.62 -13.60 -6.29
CA ASP A 47 12.14 -14.94 -6.53
C ASP A 47 11.12 -15.96 -6.03
N TYR A 48 10.40 -16.52 -7.00
CA TYR A 48 9.38 -17.54 -6.75
C TYR A 48 9.96 -18.91 -6.39
N GLN A 49 11.23 -19.17 -6.71
CA GLN A 49 11.89 -20.43 -6.37
C GLN A 49 12.36 -20.41 -4.91
N GLN A 50 12.86 -19.26 -4.44
CA GLN A 50 13.37 -19.08 -3.08
C GLN A 50 12.33 -18.53 -2.09
N ASN A 51 11.10 -18.27 -2.53
CA ASN A 51 10.02 -17.70 -1.73
C ASN A 51 10.45 -16.40 -1.04
N GLY A 52 10.84 -15.41 -1.83
CA GLY A 52 11.25 -14.13 -1.29
C GLY A 52 11.35 -13.02 -2.31
N LYS A 53 11.88 -11.90 -1.86
CA LYS A 53 12.18 -10.74 -2.71
C LYS A 53 13.58 -10.24 -2.51
N TYR A 54 14.19 -9.82 -3.60
CA TYR A 54 15.42 -9.04 -3.62
C TYR A 54 15.07 -7.56 -3.74
N ASN A 55 15.56 -6.75 -2.80
CA ASN A 55 15.57 -5.30 -2.93
C ASN A 55 16.99 -4.88 -3.30
N ALA A 56 17.12 -4.23 -4.44
CA ALA A 56 18.36 -3.76 -5.00
C ALA A 56 18.35 -2.23 -5.10
N SER A 57 19.45 -1.60 -4.67
CA SER A 57 19.61 -0.15 -4.71
C SER A 57 20.96 0.20 -5.31
N ILE A 58 20.97 1.08 -6.31
CA ILE A 58 22.20 1.63 -6.90
C ILE A 58 22.39 3.05 -6.36
N PHE A 59 23.52 3.30 -5.73
CA PHE A 59 23.92 4.58 -5.16
C PHE A 59 25.08 5.16 -5.98
N GLU A 60 24.97 6.41 -6.39
CA GLU A 60 26.13 7.15 -6.88
C GLU A 60 27.00 7.59 -5.68
N THR A 61 28.31 7.41 -5.81
CA THR A 61 29.32 7.75 -4.80
C THR A 61 30.44 8.54 -5.46
N ASN A 62 31.34 9.13 -4.65
CA ASN A 62 32.47 9.88 -5.18
C ASN A 62 33.42 9.03 -6.05
N ASP A 63 33.46 7.72 -5.84
CA ASP A 63 34.40 6.79 -6.47
C ASP A 63 33.74 5.88 -7.52
N GLY A 64 32.46 6.11 -7.86
CA GLY A 64 31.69 5.29 -8.81
C GLY A 64 30.28 4.97 -8.30
N PHE A 65 29.84 3.73 -8.48
CA PHE A 65 28.49 3.28 -8.13
C PHE A 65 28.51 2.08 -7.18
N GLU A 66 27.74 2.17 -6.10
CA GLU A 66 27.56 1.10 -5.11
C GLU A 66 26.20 0.42 -5.33
N LEU A 67 26.18 -0.90 -5.53
CA LEU A 67 24.95 -1.70 -5.59
C LEU A 67 24.77 -2.47 -4.29
N LYS A 68 23.68 -2.23 -3.56
CA LYS A 68 23.26 -3.04 -2.42
C LYS A 68 22.13 -3.96 -2.83
N ILE A 69 22.27 -5.25 -2.54
CA ILE A 69 21.22 -6.25 -2.72
C ILE A 69 20.90 -6.87 -1.37
N SER A 70 19.62 -6.91 -1.01
CA SER A 70 19.12 -7.58 0.19
C SER A 70 18.03 -8.58 -0.19
N PHE A 71 18.05 -9.75 0.44
CA PHE A 71 17.01 -10.76 0.27
C PHE A 71 16.16 -10.86 1.54
N SER A 72 14.85 -10.91 1.37
CA SER A 72 13.91 -11.21 2.45
C SER A 72 13.00 -12.34 2.04
N LYS A 73 12.89 -13.38 2.89
CA LYS A 73 11.87 -14.42 2.73
C LYS A 73 10.48 -13.81 2.85
N GLN A 74 9.59 -14.18 1.96
CA GLN A 74 8.21 -13.70 1.91
C GLN A 74 7.30 -14.84 1.45
N ASN A 75 6.15 -14.98 2.11
CA ASN A 75 5.17 -15.98 1.72
C ASN A 75 4.68 -15.70 0.28
N LEU A 76 4.65 -16.72 -0.58
CA LEU A 76 4.29 -16.57 -2.00
C LEU A 76 2.89 -15.99 -2.21
N LEU A 77 1.95 -16.23 -1.30
CA LEU A 77 0.63 -15.62 -1.36
C LEU A 77 0.70 -14.10 -1.18
N VAL A 78 1.55 -13.64 -0.26
CA VAL A 78 1.80 -12.21 -0.02
C VAL A 78 2.51 -11.60 -1.22
N THR A 79 3.50 -12.30 -1.77
CA THR A 79 4.18 -11.89 -3.00
C THR A 79 3.21 -11.74 -4.17
N ALA A 80 2.32 -12.71 -4.39
CA ALA A 80 1.31 -12.66 -5.44
C ALA A 80 0.32 -11.51 -5.23
N ALA A 81 -0.02 -11.20 -3.97
CA ALA A 81 -0.83 -10.03 -3.64
C ALA A 81 -0.10 -8.70 -3.85
N GLU A 82 1.22 -8.64 -3.61
CA GLU A 82 2.05 -7.45 -3.83
C GLU A 82 2.22 -7.16 -5.33
N SER A 83 2.45 -8.20 -6.14
CA SER A 83 2.61 -8.08 -7.59
C SER A 83 1.27 -7.90 -8.32
N GLY A 84 0.19 -8.46 -7.78
CA GLY A 84 -1.12 -8.56 -8.44
C GLY A 84 -1.25 -9.77 -9.37
N ASP A 85 -0.36 -10.77 -9.26
CA ASP A 85 -0.45 -12.02 -10.02
C ASP A 85 -1.59 -12.90 -9.48
N LEU A 86 -2.77 -12.75 -10.07
CA LEU A 86 -3.97 -13.48 -9.65
C LEU A 86 -3.85 -15.00 -9.87
N ASN A 87 -3.07 -15.45 -10.86
CA ASN A 87 -2.93 -16.88 -11.14
C ASN A 87 -2.07 -17.54 -10.07
N LEU A 88 -0.94 -16.93 -9.73
CA LEU A 88 -0.12 -17.36 -8.61
C LEU A 88 -0.90 -17.26 -7.30
N PHE A 89 -1.63 -16.17 -7.08
CA PHE A 89 -2.43 -15.99 -5.87
C PHE A 89 -3.44 -17.13 -5.69
N LYS A 90 -4.20 -17.48 -6.75
CA LYS A 90 -5.15 -18.60 -6.73
C LYS A 90 -4.47 -19.94 -6.45
N LYS A 91 -3.30 -20.18 -7.05
CA LYS A 91 -2.53 -21.42 -6.83
C LYS A 91 -2.09 -21.53 -5.37
N GLU A 92 -1.57 -20.47 -4.79
CA GLU A 92 -1.09 -20.47 -3.39
C GLU A 92 -2.25 -20.53 -2.39
N MET A 93 -3.42 -19.98 -2.72
CA MET A 93 -4.63 -20.14 -1.92
C MET A 93 -5.06 -21.60 -1.75
N LEU A 94 -4.85 -22.46 -2.75
CA LEU A 94 -5.16 -23.90 -2.64
C LEU A 94 -4.25 -24.62 -1.64
N ASN A 95 -3.05 -24.07 -1.41
CA ASN A 95 -2.05 -24.61 -0.49
C ASN A 95 -1.96 -23.78 0.79
N LEU A 96 -2.99 -22.99 1.12
CA LEU A 96 -2.95 -22.07 2.25
C LEU A 96 -2.83 -22.84 3.57
N GLN A 97 -1.72 -22.62 4.27
CA GLN A 97 -1.48 -23.21 5.60
C GLN A 97 -1.54 -22.20 6.75
N SER A 98 -1.73 -20.91 6.46
CA SER A 98 -1.63 -19.85 7.46
C SER A 98 -2.68 -18.75 7.27
N GLU A 99 -3.57 -18.59 8.25
CA GLU A 99 -4.51 -17.46 8.31
C GLU A 99 -3.78 -16.11 8.34
N ASN A 100 -2.60 -16.07 8.97
CA ASN A 100 -1.77 -14.87 9.00
C ASN A 100 -1.29 -14.49 7.59
N ALA A 101 -0.86 -15.46 6.77
CA ALA A 101 -0.47 -15.18 5.39
C ALA A 101 -1.63 -14.61 4.58
N LEU A 102 -2.85 -15.12 4.79
CA LEU A 102 -4.08 -14.64 4.15
C LEU A 102 -4.44 -13.21 4.56
N ALA A 103 -4.29 -12.87 5.85
CA ALA A 103 -4.55 -11.52 6.35
C ALA A 103 -3.51 -10.52 5.85
N VAL A 104 -2.22 -10.90 5.91
CA VAL A 104 -1.13 -10.05 5.42
C VAL A 104 -1.25 -9.81 3.91
N SER A 105 -1.57 -10.84 3.12
CA SER A 105 -1.74 -10.68 1.67
C SER A 105 -2.92 -9.77 1.33
N TYR A 106 -4.00 -9.77 2.11
CA TYR A 106 -5.12 -8.84 1.94
C TYR A 106 -4.69 -7.38 2.17
N VAL A 107 -4.00 -7.09 3.28
CA VAL A 107 -3.48 -5.74 3.58
C VAL A 107 -2.50 -5.28 2.50
N ILE A 108 -1.62 -6.17 2.04
CA ILE A 108 -0.66 -5.89 0.98
C ILE A 108 -1.37 -5.59 -0.36
N ALA A 109 -2.46 -6.29 -0.67
CA ALA A 109 -3.27 -5.99 -1.85
C ALA A 109 -3.92 -4.60 -1.76
N ILE A 110 -4.36 -4.16 -0.56
CA ILE A 110 -4.87 -2.79 -0.33
C ILE A 110 -3.75 -1.77 -0.56
N GLN A 111 -2.59 -1.98 0.07
CA GLN A 111 -1.43 -1.09 0.02
C GLN A 111 -0.89 -0.87 -1.41
N ASN A 112 -1.01 -1.90 -2.25
CA ASN A 112 -0.51 -1.89 -3.62
C ASN A 112 -1.61 -1.75 -4.67
N GLU A 113 -2.84 -1.40 -4.26
CA GLU A 113 -4.01 -1.18 -5.13
C GLU A 113 -4.31 -2.33 -6.09
N LYS A 114 -4.10 -3.57 -5.64
CA LYS A 114 -4.35 -4.78 -6.43
C LYS A 114 -5.83 -5.17 -6.36
N THR A 115 -6.67 -4.39 -7.02
CA THR A 115 -8.13 -4.57 -7.03
C THR A 115 -8.58 -5.92 -7.60
N ASN A 116 -7.80 -6.54 -8.49
CA ASN A 116 -8.06 -7.90 -8.97
C ASN A 116 -7.92 -8.96 -7.87
N ILE A 117 -6.93 -8.80 -6.98
CA ILE A 117 -6.75 -9.64 -5.80
C ILE A 117 -7.88 -9.35 -4.79
N LEU A 118 -8.17 -8.08 -4.49
CA LEU A 118 -9.29 -7.71 -3.61
C LEU A 118 -10.62 -8.27 -4.12
N GLN A 119 -10.89 -8.19 -5.42
CA GLN A 119 -12.08 -8.77 -6.04
C GLN A 119 -12.16 -10.28 -5.84
N PHE A 120 -11.02 -10.99 -5.88
CA PHE A 120 -10.99 -12.41 -5.57
C PHE A 120 -11.41 -12.69 -4.11
N TYR A 121 -10.96 -11.89 -3.15
CA TYR A 121 -11.40 -12.01 -1.75
C TYR A 121 -12.93 -11.90 -1.59
N TYR A 122 -13.53 -10.86 -2.19
CA TYR A 122 -14.98 -10.65 -2.09
C TYR A 122 -15.79 -11.72 -2.83
N THR A 123 -15.39 -12.09 -4.05
CA THR A 123 -16.12 -13.10 -4.83
C THR A 123 -16.16 -14.46 -4.12
N ASN A 124 -15.11 -14.80 -3.38
CA ASN A 124 -15.00 -16.10 -2.71
C ASN A 124 -15.37 -16.03 -1.21
N GLY A 125 -15.91 -14.92 -0.72
CA GLY A 125 -16.31 -14.77 0.68
C GLY A 125 -15.17 -14.93 1.67
N LEU A 126 -13.92 -14.74 1.25
CA LEU A 126 -12.73 -14.91 2.08
C LEU A 126 -12.58 -13.82 3.14
N PHE A 127 -13.44 -12.81 3.09
CA PHE A 127 -13.45 -11.71 4.02
C PHE A 127 -13.93 -12.12 5.42
N SER A 128 -14.94 -12.98 5.51
CA SER A 128 -15.52 -13.39 6.80
C SER A 128 -14.57 -14.27 7.63
N SER A 129 -13.62 -14.94 6.99
CA SER A 129 -12.58 -15.73 7.64
C SER A 129 -11.39 -14.88 8.08
N LEU A 130 -11.23 -13.68 7.51
CA LEU A 130 -10.27 -12.72 8.01
C LEU A 130 -10.83 -12.10 9.29
N LYS A 131 -10.43 -12.64 10.44
CA LYS A 131 -10.50 -11.89 11.71
C LYS A 131 -9.51 -10.73 11.63
N LEU A 132 -9.78 -9.75 10.76
CA LEU A 132 -8.99 -8.54 10.69
C LEU A 132 -9.12 -7.84 12.02
N PHE A 133 -8.01 -7.30 12.52
CA PHE A 133 -8.02 -6.42 13.68
C PHE A 133 -8.74 -5.09 13.39
N ARG A 134 -8.97 -4.74 12.11
CA ARG A 134 -9.61 -3.48 11.67
C ARG A 134 -10.41 -3.67 10.38
N ASP A 135 -11.39 -2.79 10.23
CA ASP A 135 -12.22 -2.63 9.04
C ASP A 135 -11.36 -2.31 7.78
N PRO A 136 -11.67 -2.88 6.59
CA PRO A 136 -10.89 -2.68 5.37
C PRO A 136 -10.87 -1.26 4.86
N LEU A 137 -11.98 -0.53 4.99
CA LEU A 137 -12.03 0.88 4.61
C LEU A 137 -11.07 1.68 5.48
N ILE A 138 -11.00 1.37 6.77
CA ILE A 138 -10.00 1.96 7.68
C ILE A 138 -8.58 1.62 7.24
N THR A 139 -8.32 0.37 6.86
CA THR A 139 -7.00 -0.04 6.35
C THR A 139 -6.62 0.76 5.11
N ALA A 140 -7.53 0.95 4.15
CA ALA A 140 -7.26 1.76 2.94
C ALA A 140 -7.03 3.24 3.24
N VAL A 141 -7.70 3.78 4.26
CA VAL A 141 -7.50 5.16 4.75
C VAL A 141 -6.11 5.31 5.37
N GLU A 142 -5.70 4.40 6.26
CA GLU A 142 -4.40 4.48 6.94
C GLU A 142 -3.22 4.57 5.96
N VAL A 143 -3.34 3.95 4.79
CA VAL A 143 -2.30 3.94 3.76
C VAL A 143 -2.59 4.90 2.58
N ASP A 144 -3.65 5.70 2.68
CA ASP A 144 -4.16 6.66 1.69
C ASP A 144 -4.25 6.09 0.25
N LYS A 145 -4.82 4.88 0.12
CA LYS A 145 -4.96 4.18 -1.17
C LYS A 145 -6.36 4.33 -1.74
N LEU A 146 -6.54 5.37 -2.55
CA LEU A 146 -7.82 5.78 -3.10
C LEU A 146 -8.51 4.69 -3.95
N ILE A 147 -7.78 3.99 -4.83
CA ILE A 147 -8.39 2.99 -5.72
C ILE A 147 -8.93 1.82 -4.90
N SER A 148 -8.14 1.37 -3.90
CA SER A 148 -8.58 0.36 -2.95
C SER A 148 -9.79 0.83 -2.15
N PHE A 149 -9.76 2.05 -1.60
CA PHE A 149 -10.87 2.63 -0.85
C PHE A 149 -12.18 2.66 -1.67
N GLN A 150 -12.13 3.16 -2.91
CA GLN A 150 -13.27 3.21 -3.82
C GLN A 150 -13.82 1.81 -4.12
N PHE A 151 -12.93 0.83 -4.33
CA PHE A 151 -13.33 -0.55 -4.56
C PHE A 151 -14.07 -1.12 -3.34
N LEU A 152 -13.49 -0.96 -2.14
CA LEU A 152 -14.05 -1.48 -0.88
C LEU A 152 -15.39 -0.81 -0.56
N LEU A 153 -15.51 0.51 -0.75
CA LEU A 153 -16.72 1.26 -0.45
C LEU A 153 -17.92 0.77 -1.28
N ARG A 154 -17.67 0.40 -2.55
CA ARG A 154 -18.68 -0.20 -3.43
C ARG A 154 -19.12 -1.60 -3.00
N LYS A 155 -18.31 -2.31 -2.20
CA LYS A 155 -18.60 -3.66 -1.72
C LYS A 155 -19.22 -3.69 -0.32
N GLU A 156 -18.78 -2.81 0.57
CA GLU A 156 -19.18 -2.82 1.99
C GLU A 156 -20.38 -1.92 2.30
N HIS A 157 -20.80 -1.09 1.35
CA HIS A 157 -22.02 -0.27 1.37
C HIS A 157 -22.17 0.75 2.51
N THR A 158 -21.33 0.71 3.56
CA THR A 158 -21.42 1.61 4.72
C THR A 158 -20.04 2.07 5.15
N MET A 159 -19.86 3.37 5.34
CA MET A 159 -18.63 3.93 5.91
C MET A 159 -18.56 3.70 7.44
N PRO A 160 -17.42 3.27 7.99
CA PRO A 160 -17.25 3.05 9.43
C PRO A 160 -17.28 4.38 10.20
N GLU A 161 -17.88 4.41 11.39
CA GLU A 161 -18.03 5.65 12.18
C GLU A 161 -16.69 6.35 12.49
N GLU A 162 -15.62 5.57 12.65
CA GLU A 162 -14.28 6.06 12.93
C GLU A 162 -13.54 6.58 11.68
N LEU A 163 -14.16 6.53 10.49
CA LEU A 163 -13.53 6.89 9.22
C LEU A 163 -12.92 8.29 9.26
N LEU A 164 -13.69 9.29 9.69
CA LEU A 164 -13.26 10.69 9.71
C LEU A 164 -12.07 10.91 10.64
N ALA A 165 -12.07 10.25 11.80
CA ALA A 165 -10.96 10.32 12.75
C ALA A 165 -9.69 9.70 12.17
N ASN A 166 -9.81 8.58 11.46
CA ASN A 166 -8.70 7.91 10.80
C ASN A 166 -8.14 8.73 9.62
N ILE A 167 -9.01 9.38 8.83
CA ILE A 167 -8.60 10.31 7.77
C ILE A 167 -7.75 11.44 8.37
N PHE A 168 -8.23 12.06 9.45
CA PHE A 168 -7.47 13.14 10.10
C PHE A 168 -6.18 12.65 10.73
N HIS A 169 -6.19 11.49 11.39
CA HIS A 169 -5.02 10.96 12.08
C HIS A 169 -3.89 10.62 11.10
N ASN A 170 -4.23 9.97 9.98
CA ASN A 170 -3.25 9.52 8.98
C ASN A 170 -2.99 10.56 7.87
N ASN A 171 -3.69 11.70 7.90
CA ASN A 171 -3.64 12.72 6.86
C ASN A 171 -3.91 12.13 5.46
N SER A 172 -4.93 11.28 5.36
CA SER A 172 -5.34 10.55 4.15
C SER A 172 -6.04 11.47 3.14
N LYS A 173 -5.22 12.29 2.48
CA LYS A 173 -5.69 13.38 1.63
C LYS A 173 -6.47 12.88 0.43
N LEU A 174 -5.95 11.88 -0.29
CA LEU A 174 -6.58 11.41 -1.52
C LEU A 174 -7.97 10.85 -1.24
N VAL A 175 -8.09 10.10 -0.14
CA VAL A 175 -9.39 9.58 0.32
C VAL A 175 -10.34 10.71 0.71
N LEU A 176 -9.87 11.71 1.47
CA LEU A 176 -10.72 12.84 1.87
C LEU A 176 -11.19 13.66 0.66
N GLU A 177 -10.29 13.99 -0.27
CA GLU A 177 -10.63 14.72 -1.50
C GLU A 177 -11.71 13.99 -2.29
N PHE A 178 -11.56 12.67 -2.45
CA PHE A 178 -12.58 11.86 -3.11
C PHE A 178 -13.94 11.95 -2.41
N ILE A 179 -14.00 11.78 -1.09
CA ILE A 179 -15.26 11.86 -0.34
C ILE A 179 -15.88 13.25 -0.46
N LEU A 180 -15.07 14.30 -0.37
CA LEU A 180 -15.55 15.69 -0.42
C LEU A 180 -16.01 16.13 -1.81
N ASN A 181 -15.51 15.49 -2.86
CA ASN A 181 -15.90 15.75 -4.25
C ASN A 181 -17.18 15.00 -4.66
N ASP A 182 -17.57 13.95 -3.93
CA ASP A 182 -18.84 13.25 -4.13
C ASP A 182 -19.92 13.82 -3.20
N ALA A 183 -21.01 14.34 -3.77
CA ALA A 183 -22.05 15.01 -2.99
C ALA A 183 -22.76 14.10 -1.98
N LEU A 184 -22.94 12.82 -2.31
CA LEU A 184 -23.59 11.85 -1.43
C LEU A 184 -22.68 11.46 -0.28
N LEU A 185 -21.42 11.11 -0.60
CA LEU A 185 -20.44 10.72 0.43
C LEU A 185 -20.10 11.90 1.34
N LYS A 186 -19.98 13.11 0.79
CA LYS A 186 -19.81 14.33 1.59
C LYS A 186 -20.96 14.54 2.56
N SER A 187 -22.21 14.42 2.08
CA SER A 187 -23.40 14.56 2.92
C SER A 187 -23.39 13.52 4.05
N GLU A 188 -23.02 12.27 3.72
CA GLU A 188 -22.88 11.19 4.70
C GLU A 188 -21.78 11.49 5.73
N LEU A 189 -20.58 11.88 5.30
CA LEU A 189 -19.44 12.18 6.18
C LEU A 189 -19.71 13.35 7.16
N LEU A 190 -20.59 14.28 6.80
CA LEU A 190 -20.97 15.42 7.63
C LEU A 190 -21.99 15.07 8.73
N GLN A 191 -22.56 13.86 8.72
CA GLN A 191 -23.49 13.43 9.76
C GLN A 191 -22.82 13.30 11.14
N ASP A 192 -23.61 13.49 12.20
CA ASP A 192 -23.13 13.47 13.59
C ASP A 192 -22.43 12.18 13.99
N ARG A 193 -22.80 11.03 13.39
CA ARG A 193 -22.16 9.73 13.68
C ARG A 193 -20.66 9.71 13.38
N PHE A 194 -20.19 10.51 12.43
CA PHE A 194 -18.76 10.64 12.13
C PHE A 194 -18.05 11.71 12.98
N GLN A 195 -18.81 12.56 13.69
CA GLN A 195 -18.32 13.60 14.60
C GLN A 195 -17.99 13.05 15.99
N THR A 196 -17.31 11.90 16.02
CA THR A 196 -16.94 11.21 17.24
C THR A 196 -16.05 12.08 18.12
N SER A 197 -15.97 11.75 19.42
CA SER A 197 -15.05 12.45 20.34
C SER A 197 -13.61 12.40 19.83
N TRP A 198 -13.23 11.33 19.13
CA TRP A 198 -11.91 11.17 18.55
C TRP A 198 -11.70 12.07 17.33
N ALA A 199 -12.65 12.09 16.39
CA ALA A 199 -12.60 12.99 15.23
C ALA A 199 -12.48 14.46 15.66
N LYS A 200 -13.27 14.87 16.67
CA LYS A 200 -13.20 16.22 17.26
C LYS A 200 -11.82 16.52 17.86
N ARG A 201 -11.23 15.58 18.61
CA ARG A 201 -9.87 15.74 19.15
C ARG A 201 -8.83 15.88 18.04
N CYS A 202 -8.92 15.05 16.99
CA CYS A 202 -8.04 15.17 15.83
C CYS A 202 -8.18 16.54 15.16
N LEU A 203 -9.41 17.01 14.94
CA LEU A 203 -9.68 18.31 14.32
C LEU A 203 -9.11 19.49 15.13
N ILE A 204 -9.15 19.43 16.46
CA ILE A 204 -8.62 20.47 17.35
C ILE A 204 -7.09 20.41 17.42
N LYS A 205 -6.52 19.21 17.58
CA LYS A 205 -5.10 19.02 17.92
C LYS A 205 -4.17 18.91 16.72
N LEU A 206 -4.68 18.41 15.58
CA LEU A 206 -3.88 18.23 14.38
C LEU A 206 -4.04 19.46 13.48
N ASP A 207 -2.92 19.93 12.95
CA ASP A 207 -2.85 20.95 11.91
C ASP A 207 -2.21 20.35 10.65
N ASN A 208 -2.94 19.41 10.05
CA ASN A 208 -2.57 18.79 8.79
C ASN A 208 -3.54 19.16 7.67
N GLU A 209 -3.19 18.78 6.45
CA GLU A 209 -3.94 19.16 5.26
C GLU A 209 -5.40 18.70 5.33
N CYS A 210 -5.65 17.47 5.75
CA CYS A 210 -7.01 16.94 5.90
C CYS A 210 -7.86 17.75 6.89
N THR A 211 -7.31 18.09 8.07
CA THR A 211 -8.04 18.92 9.05
C THR A 211 -8.30 20.34 8.55
N ARG A 212 -7.36 20.94 7.80
CA ARG A 212 -7.55 22.28 7.21
C ARG A 212 -8.61 22.27 6.11
N MET A 213 -8.57 21.29 5.22
CA MET A 213 -9.59 21.08 4.19
C MET A 213 -10.98 20.88 4.80
N TYR A 214 -11.08 20.12 5.88
CA TYR A 214 -12.36 19.90 6.54
C TYR A 214 -12.87 21.16 7.24
N LYS A 215 -11.99 21.91 7.95
CA LYS A 215 -12.35 23.17 8.62
C LYS A 215 -12.92 24.21 7.66
N SER A 216 -12.35 24.36 6.46
CA SER A 216 -12.83 25.32 5.46
C SER A 216 -14.24 25.00 4.93
N LEU A 217 -14.73 23.76 5.13
CA LEU A 217 -16.07 23.36 4.75
C LEU A 217 -17.12 23.66 5.82
N ILE A 218 -16.76 23.57 7.09
CA ILE A 218 -17.68 23.71 8.23
C ILE A 218 -17.70 25.12 8.83
N VAL A 219 -16.63 25.90 8.64
CA VAL A 219 -16.59 27.32 9.04
C VAL A 219 -17.13 28.13 7.86
N LYS A 220 -18.45 28.37 7.86
CA LYS A 220 -19.13 29.38 7.04
C LYS A 220 -19.81 30.39 7.93
#